data_AF-A0A372MGN6-F1
#
_entry.id   AF-A0A372MGN6-F1
#
_cell.length_a   1.000
_cell.length_b   1.000
_cell.length_c   1.000
_cell.angle_alpha   90.00
_cell.angle_beta   90.00
_cell.angle_gamma   90.00
#
_symmetry.space_group_name_H-M   'P 1'
#
loop_
_entity.id
_entity.type
_entity.pdbx_description
1 polymer ?
#
loop_
_entity_poly.entity_id
_entity_poly.type
_entity_poly.pdbx_seq_one_letter_code
_entity_poly.pdbx_strand_id
1 'polypeptide(L)'
;MTKKSRGLLPGLFIITLAYFALGFVSILFANLAILCMALPFILLSRAKKKVWCQRYCPRASYLNQIGKKHNRKNNPRIITSGKARYYMLWYFGLNLLFITGSTTQIAMGNMEAMPYIRLFIAIPLVPLPQVLQVAVPPFLLHLSYRLYSMMLSTTILASILALIYRPRIWCAICPIGTLSGKALSWMKE
;
A
#
# COMPACT_ATOMS: atom_id res chain seq x y z
N MET A 1 19.52 -20.77 21.98
CA MET A 1 18.10 -20.92 21.57
C MET A 1 17.84 -20.17 20.26
N THR A 2 17.87 -20.89 19.14
CA THR A 2 17.61 -20.35 17.80
C THR A 2 16.13 -19.97 17.69
N LYS A 3 15.84 -18.67 17.71
CA LYS A 3 14.49 -18.12 17.63
C LYS A 3 13.95 -18.40 16.21
N LYS A 4 13.33 -19.57 16.01
CA LYS A 4 12.63 -19.97 14.79
C LYS A 4 11.75 -18.81 14.35
N SER A 5 12.13 -18.14 13.26
CA SER A 5 11.41 -16.99 12.73
C SER A 5 10.06 -17.49 12.24
N ARG A 6 9.06 -17.46 13.12
CA ARG A 6 7.67 -17.74 12.74
C ARG A 6 7.35 -16.80 11.58
N GLY A 7 7.00 -17.37 10.43
CA GLY A 7 6.69 -16.65 9.20
C GLY A 7 5.48 -15.73 9.37
N LEU A 8 4.95 -15.22 8.25
CA LEU A 8 3.72 -14.42 8.30
C LEU A 8 2.59 -15.24 8.94
N LEU A 9 1.76 -14.56 9.74
CA LEU A 9 0.55 -15.17 10.28
C LEU A 9 -0.35 -15.63 9.12
N PRO A 10 -0.79 -16.90 9.12
CA PRO A 10 -1.74 -17.38 8.12
C PRO A 10 -3.07 -16.64 8.27
N GLY A 11 -3.68 -16.22 7.15
CA GLY A 11 -5.01 -15.58 7.14
C GLY A 11 -5.04 -14.05 6.97
N LEU A 12 -3.92 -13.33 7.13
CA LEU A 12 -3.94 -11.85 7.01
C LEU A 12 -4.23 -11.33 5.60
N PHE A 13 -4.14 -12.17 4.57
CA PHE A 13 -4.51 -11.80 3.20
C PHE A 13 -6.00 -11.43 3.10
N ILE A 14 -6.85 -11.97 3.98
CA ILE A 14 -8.30 -11.70 4.04
C ILE A 14 -8.52 -10.20 4.26
N ILE A 15 -7.66 -9.52 5.04
CA ILE A 15 -7.78 -8.08 5.30
C ILE A 15 -7.58 -7.28 4.01
N THR A 16 -6.61 -7.66 3.18
CA THR A 16 -6.38 -6.98 1.89
C THR A 16 -7.52 -7.24 0.91
N LEU A 17 -8.03 -8.47 0.86
CA LEU A 17 -9.17 -8.82 0.01
C LEU A 17 -10.45 -8.08 0.46
N ALA A 18 -10.73 -8.08 1.76
CA ALA A 18 -11.85 -7.37 2.36
C ALA A 18 -11.76 -5.86 2.12
N TYR A 19 -10.57 -5.27 2.23
CA TYR A 19 -10.37 -3.85 1.91
C TYR A 19 -10.76 -3.50 0.48
N PHE A 20 -10.38 -4.32 -0.51
CA PHE A 20 -10.78 -4.10 -1.91
C PHE A 20 -12.27 -4.37 -2.15
N ALA A 21 -12.83 -5.40 -1.51
CA ALA A 21 -14.27 -5.68 -1.60
C ALA A 21 -15.11 -4.55 -0.99
N LEU A 22 -14.72 -4.04 0.18
CA LEU A 22 -15.37 -2.92 0.84
C LEU A 22 -15.27 -1.64 0.03
N GLY A 23 -14.14 -1.39 -0.66
CA GLY A 23 -13.99 -0.25 -1.56
C GLY A 23 -14.93 -0.28 -2.78
N PHE A 24 -15.36 -1.48 -3.20
CA PHE A 24 -16.39 -1.65 -4.23
C PHE A 24 -17.80 -1.35 -3.71
N VAL A 25 -18.07 -1.66 -2.44
CA VAL A 25 -19.36 -1.38 -1.78
C VAL A 25 -19.49 0.11 -1.42
N SER A 26 -18.47 0.70 -0.81
CA SER A 26 -18.41 2.13 -0.49
C SER A 26 -16.97 2.64 -0.48
N ILE A 27 -16.71 3.71 -1.23
CA ILE A 27 -15.36 4.27 -1.35
C ILE A 27 -14.82 4.81 -0.02
N LEU A 28 -15.68 5.20 0.92
CA LEU A 28 -15.28 5.76 2.22
C LEU A 28 -14.38 4.83 3.03
N PHE A 29 -14.52 3.51 2.88
CA PHE A 29 -13.68 2.54 3.56
C PHE A 29 -12.20 2.63 3.13
N ALA A 30 -11.90 3.30 2.01
CA ALA A 30 -10.53 3.57 1.59
C ALA A 30 -9.74 4.43 2.59
N ASN A 31 -10.41 5.21 3.46
CA ASN A 31 -9.74 5.95 4.53
C ASN A 31 -9.04 5.05 5.55
N LEU A 32 -9.46 3.78 5.67
CA LEU A 32 -8.78 2.78 6.50
C LEU A 32 -7.32 2.55 6.05
N ALA A 33 -6.97 2.92 4.81
CA ALA A 33 -5.60 2.88 4.32
C ALA A 33 -4.66 3.78 5.12
N ILE A 34 -5.13 4.92 5.64
CA ILE A 34 -4.32 5.82 6.48
C ILE A 34 -3.88 5.08 7.74
N LEU A 35 -4.83 4.38 8.38
CA LEU A 35 -4.55 3.56 9.56
C LEU A 35 -3.57 2.42 9.20
N CYS A 36 -3.78 1.74 8.08
CA CYS A 36 -2.87 0.68 7.60
C CYS A 36 -1.44 1.19 7.33
N MET A 37 -1.27 2.44 6.86
CA MET A 37 0.03 3.08 6.68
C MET A 37 0.65 3.55 8.00
N ALA A 38 -0.14 3.91 9.01
CA ALA A 38 0.35 4.34 10.32
C ALA A 38 0.82 3.17 11.20
N LEU A 39 0.13 2.03 11.14
CA LEU A 39 0.47 0.82 11.92
C LEU A 39 1.93 0.36 11.84
N PRO A 40 2.61 0.27 10.68
CA PRO A 40 4.03 -0.10 10.64
C PRO A 40 4.91 0.83 11.47
N PHE A 41 4.64 2.12 11.50
CA PHE A 41 5.41 3.11 12.27
C PHE A 41 5.12 2.98 13.77
N ILE A 42 3.85 2.82 14.15
CA ILE A 42 3.45 2.62 15.56
C ILE A 42 4.12 1.36 16.14
N LEU A 43 4.07 0.24 15.41
CA LEU A 43 4.72 -1.00 15.83
C LEU A 43 6.25 -0.89 15.83
N LEU A 44 6.84 -0.11 14.91
CA LEU A 44 8.28 0.11 14.88
C LEU A 44 8.76 0.87 16.12
N SER A 45 8.04 1.93 16.52
CA SER A 45 8.36 2.73 17.71
C SER A 45 8.23 1.92 19.01
N ARG A 46 7.26 1.00 19.10
CA ARG A 46 7.06 0.16 20.29
C ARG A 46 8.02 -1.03 20.35
N ALA A 47 8.18 -1.76 19.25
CA ALA A 47 8.90 -3.04 19.24
C ALA A 47 10.38 -2.92 18.85
N LYS A 48 10.83 -1.73 18.38
CA LYS A 48 12.18 -1.45 17.83
C LYS A 48 12.67 -2.53 16.85
N LYS A 49 11.73 -3.16 16.13
CA LYS A 49 11.97 -4.28 15.22
C LYS A 49 10.95 -4.21 14.08
N LYS A 50 11.29 -4.77 12.92
CA LYS A 50 10.44 -4.80 11.71
C LYS A 50 9.29 -5.81 11.82
N VAL A 51 8.59 -5.83 12.95
CA VAL A 51 7.55 -6.83 13.25
C VAL A 51 6.39 -6.75 12.26
N TRP A 52 6.05 -5.56 11.77
CA TRP A 52 5.02 -5.38 10.74
C TRP A 52 5.36 -6.12 9.45
N CYS A 53 6.52 -5.83 8.86
CA CYS A 53 6.97 -6.49 7.63
C CYS A 53 7.22 -7.99 7.81
N GLN A 54 7.61 -8.43 9.01
CA GLN A 54 7.95 -9.83 9.28
C GLN A 54 6.72 -10.71 9.62
N ARG A 55 5.73 -10.17 10.34
CA ARG A 55 4.60 -10.95 10.87
C ARG A 55 3.22 -10.45 10.48
N TYR A 56 3.00 -9.13 10.41
CA TYR A 56 1.67 -8.54 10.34
C TYR A 56 1.29 -7.89 9.01
N CYS A 57 2.15 -7.92 7.98
CA CYS A 57 1.85 -7.24 6.72
C CYS A 57 0.80 -8.04 5.92
N PRO A 58 -0.44 -7.53 5.78
CA PRO A 58 -1.53 -8.26 5.13
C PRO A 58 -1.28 -8.42 3.62
N ARG A 59 -0.71 -7.38 2.99
CA ARG A 59 -0.31 -7.40 1.58
C ARG A 59 0.78 -8.43 1.28
N ALA A 60 1.79 -8.55 2.14
CA ALA A 60 2.83 -9.56 1.95
C ALA A 60 2.27 -10.98 2.15
N SER A 61 1.24 -11.15 2.99
CA SER A 61 0.51 -12.42 3.13
C SER A 61 -0.24 -12.76 1.84
N TYR A 62 -0.94 -11.78 1.26
CA TYR A 62 -1.64 -11.91 -0.03
C TYR A 62 -0.71 -12.32 -1.18
N LEU A 63 0.41 -11.61 -1.36
CA LEU A 63 1.38 -11.95 -2.42
C LEU A 63 2.03 -13.33 -2.22
N ASN A 64 2.20 -13.76 -0.97
CA ASN A 64 2.73 -15.09 -0.65
C ASN A 64 1.74 -16.21 -0.98
N GLN A 65 0.44 -15.94 -0.92
CA GLN A 65 -0.60 -16.88 -1.31
C GLN A 65 -0.66 -17.01 -2.85
N ILE A 66 -0.60 -15.89 -3.58
CA ILE A 66 -0.65 -15.87 -5.05
C ILE A 66 0.63 -16.43 -5.67
N GLY A 67 1.79 -16.09 -5.14
CA GLY A 67 3.08 -16.56 -5.65
C GLY A 67 3.46 -17.98 -5.22
N LYS A 68 2.60 -18.71 -4.47
CA LYS A 68 2.91 -20.05 -3.95
C LYS A 68 3.08 -21.11 -5.06
N LYS A 69 2.43 -20.90 -6.21
CA LYS A 69 2.39 -21.84 -7.35
C LYS A 69 3.40 -21.52 -8.46
N HIS A 70 3.92 -20.30 -8.52
CA HIS A 70 4.80 -19.82 -9.59
C HIS A 70 6.12 -19.32 -9.01
N ASN A 71 7.17 -20.15 -9.09
CA ASN A 71 8.47 -19.88 -8.45
C ASN A 71 9.60 -20.21 -9.42
N ARG A 72 9.65 -19.51 -10.55
CA ARG A 72 10.45 -19.96 -11.71
C ARG A 72 11.47 -18.96 -12.25
N LYS A 73 11.58 -17.72 -11.74
CA LYS A 73 12.53 -16.74 -12.31
C LYS A 73 13.47 -16.12 -11.28
N ASN A 74 14.74 -16.02 -11.67
CA ASN A 74 15.79 -15.41 -10.85
C ASN A 74 15.52 -13.92 -10.66
N ASN A 75 15.93 -13.38 -9.52
CA ASN A 75 15.55 -12.03 -9.09
C ASN A 75 16.22 -10.97 -10.00
N PRO A 76 15.47 -10.08 -10.69
CA PRO A 76 16.07 -9.04 -11.51
C PRO A 76 16.86 -8.08 -10.62
N ARG A 77 18.15 -7.88 -10.95
CA ARG A 77 19.05 -6.97 -10.22
C ARG A 77 18.51 -5.55 -10.13
N ILE A 78 17.70 -5.12 -11.11
CA ILE A 78 17.05 -3.80 -11.16
C ILE A 78 16.13 -3.58 -9.93
N ILE A 79 15.27 -4.54 -9.59
CA ILE A 79 14.31 -4.41 -8.47
C ILE A 79 15.00 -4.54 -7.11
N THR A 80 16.12 -5.26 -7.07
CA THR A 80 16.93 -5.42 -5.84
C THR A 80 17.96 -4.30 -5.65
N SER A 81 18.16 -3.46 -6.66
CA SER A 81 19.10 -2.34 -6.59
C SER A 81 18.65 -1.30 -5.56
N GLY A 82 19.61 -0.67 -4.88
CA GLY A 82 19.34 0.41 -3.92
C GLY A 82 18.64 1.62 -4.57
N LYS A 83 18.89 1.86 -5.86
CA LYS A 83 18.30 2.97 -6.64
C LYS A 83 16.80 2.79 -6.83
N ALA A 84 16.33 1.59 -7.17
CA ALA A 84 14.90 1.32 -7.37
C ALA A 84 14.06 1.56 -6.09
N ARG A 85 14.62 1.26 -4.92
CA ARG A 85 13.99 1.55 -3.62
C ARG A 85 13.81 3.07 -3.41
N TYR A 86 14.80 3.86 -3.81
CA TYR A 86 14.77 5.31 -3.69
C TYR A 86 13.72 5.93 -4.62
N TYR A 87 13.70 5.53 -5.90
CA TYR A 87 12.68 5.99 -6.85
C TYR A 87 11.26 5.67 -6.37
N MET A 88 11.03 4.45 -5.86
CA MET A 88 9.71 4.06 -5.34
C MET A 88 9.30 4.87 -4.09
N LEU A 89 10.26 5.19 -3.22
CA LEU A 89 10.03 6.05 -2.06
C LEU A 89 9.68 7.48 -2.47
N TRP A 90 10.40 8.02 -3.46
CA TRP A 90 10.11 9.35 -4.02
C TRP A 90 8.73 9.40 -4.68
N TYR A 91 8.38 8.40 -5.50
CA TYR A 91 7.04 8.26 -6.10
C TYR A 91 5.93 8.21 -5.05
N PHE A 92 6.11 7.41 -4.00
CA PHE A 92 5.14 7.29 -2.91
C PHE A 92 5.00 8.59 -2.12
N GLY A 93 6.11 9.25 -1.79
CA GLY A 93 6.11 10.53 -1.09
C GLY A 93 5.43 11.64 -1.88
N LEU A 94 5.75 11.76 -3.18
CA LEU A 94 5.11 12.74 -4.07
C LEU A 94 3.61 12.48 -4.20
N ASN A 95 3.18 11.21 -4.30
CA ASN A 95 1.77 10.86 -4.35
C ASN A 95 1.04 11.27 -3.06
N LEU A 96 1.62 11.03 -1.88
CA LEU A 96 1.05 11.48 -0.61
C LEU A 96 0.96 13.01 -0.53
N LEU A 97 1.99 13.74 -0.91
CA LEU A 97 1.97 15.21 -0.96
C LEU A 97 0.89 15.74 -1.91
N PHE A 98 0.73 15.09 -3.06
CA PHE A 98 -0.30 15.45 -4.02
C PHE A 98 -1.71 15.15 -3.49
N ILE A 99 -1.90 14.04 -2.77
CA ILE A 99 -3.17 13.69 -2.09
C ILE A 99 -3.48 14.71 -0.99
N THR A 100 -2.53 15.01 -0.11
CA THR A 100 -2.77 15.95 0.99
C THR A 100 -3.02 17.35 0.46
N GLY A 101 -2.20 17.85 -0.47
CA GLY A 101 -2.35 19.19 -1.04
C GLY A 101 -3.66 19.39 -1.80
N SER A 102 -4.11 18.38 -2.55
CA SER A 102 -5.41 18.45 -3.23
C SER A 102 -6.59 18.32 -2.25
N THR A 103 -6.46 17.53 -1.19
CA THR A 103 -7.49 17.41 -0.16
C THR A 103 -7.62 18.70 0.65
N THR A 104 -6.49 19.37 0.97
CA THR A 104 -6.52 20.67 1.67
C THR A 104 -7.10 21.78 0.79
N GLN A 105 -6.84 21.78 -0.51
CA GLN A 105 -7.42 22.75 -1.44
C GLN A 105 -8.94 22.61 -1.55
N ILE A 106 -9.47 21.38 -1.57
CA ILE A 106 -10.91 21.13 -1.56
C ILE A 106 -11.51 21.53 -0.20
N ALA A 107 -10.82 21.27 0.91
CA ALA A 107 -11.25 21.72 2.23
C ALA A 107 -11.29 23.25 2.35
N MET A 108 -10.42 23.96 1.63
CA MET A 108 -10.40 25.42 1.54
C MET A 108 -11.44 25.98 0.53
N GLY A 109 -12.22 25.13 -0.14
CA GLY A 109 -13.23 25.56 -1.12
C GLY A 109 -12.67 26.04 -2.46
N ASN A 110 -11.36 25.89 -2.69
CA ASN A 110 -10.71 26.41 -3.90
C ASN A 110 -10.91 25.51 -5.13
N MET A 111 -11.42 24.28 -4.96
CA MET A 111 -11.63 23.31 -6.05
C MET A 111 -12.77 22.33 -5.76
N GLU A 112 -13.49 21.91 -6.81
CA GLU A 112 -14.51 20.86 -6.74
C GLU A 112 -13.89 19.45 -6.62
N ALA A 113 -14.58 18.55 -5.92
CA ALA A 113 -14.13 17.17 -5.76
C ALA A 113 -14.26 16.38 -7.06
N MET A 114 -13.15 15.80 -7.55
CA MET A 114 -13.12 14.93 -8.72
C MET A 114 -13.37 13.46 -8.30
N PRO A 115 -14.52 12.84 -8.63
CA PRO A 115 -14.93 11.54 -8.08
C PRO A 115 -14.57 10.36 -8.98
N TYR A 116 -13.35 10.33 -9.55
CA TYR A 116 -12.93 9.25 -10.44
C TYR A 116 -11.62 8.59 -10.01
N ILE A 117 -11.50 7.29 -10.29
CA ILE A 117 -10.34 6.46 -9.96
C ILE A 117 -9.35 6.53 -11.13
N ARG A 118 -8.13 7.02 -10.87
CA ARG A 118 -7.03 6.95 -11.85
C ARG A 118 -6.12 5.77 -11.54
N LEU A 119 -5.91 4.82 -12.45
CA LEU A 119 -4.80 3.87 -12.33
C LEU A 119 -3.49 4.58 -12.69
N PHE A 120 -2.47 4.41 -11.84
CA PHE A 120 -1.11 4.92 -12.12
C PHE A 120 -1.04 6.41 -12.50
N ILE A 121 -1.98 7.22 -12.03
CA ILE A 121 -2.08 8.66 -12.37
C ILE A 121 -2.46 8.91 -13.86
N ALA A 122 -2.37 7.92 -14.75
CA ALA A 122 -2.44 8.09 -16.21
C ALA A 122 -3.69 7.49 -16.88
N ILE A 123 -4.30 6.43 -16.34
CA ILE A 123 -5.44 5.76 -16.98
C ILE A 123 -6.70 5.98 -16.14
N PRO A 124 -7.67 6.82 -16.56
CA PRO A 124 -8.96 6.89 -15.89
C PRO A 124 -9.66 5.54 -16.05
N LEU A 125 -10.01 4.88 -14.95
CA LEU A 125 -10.89 3.71 -15.04
C LEU A 125 -12.33 4.18 -15.17
N VAL A 126 -13.10 3.36 -15.88
CA VAL A 126 -14.57 3.41 -15.91
C VAL A 126 -15.08 3.65 -14.49
N PRO A 127 -16.03 4.59 -14.27
CA PRO A 127 -16.58 4.85 -12.95
C PRO A 127 -17.07 3.52 -12.37
N LEU A 128 -16.52 3.13 -11.22
CA LEU A 128 -16.99 1.96 -10.51
C LEU A 128 -18.46 2.23 -10.14
N PRO A 129 -19.41 1.34 -10.47
CA PRO A 129 -20.77 1.47 -9.99
C PRO A 129 -20.74 1.29 -8.47
N GLN A 130 -20.80 2.40 -7.74
CA GLN A 130 -20.86 2.38 -6.29
C GLN A 130 -22.26 2.00 -5.86
N VAL A 131 -22.37 0.95 -5.05
CA VAL A 131 -23.66 0.41 -4.59
C VAL A 131 -24.31 1.30 -3.52
N LEU A 132 -23.52 2.11 -2.80
CA LEU A 132 -24.01 3.00 -1.74
C LEU A 132 -23.44 4.42 -1.88
N GLN A 133 -24.27 5.36 -2.35
CA GLN A 133 -23.94 6.80 -2.44
C GLN A 133 -24.42 7.52 -1.19
N VAL A 134 -23.53 7.68 -0.19
CA VAL A 134 -23.83 8.45 1.02
C VAL A 134 -23.42 9.90 0.81
N ALA A 135 -24.29 10.85 1.15
CA ALA A 135 -23.97 12.28 1.15
C ALA A 135 -22.89 12.56 2.22
N VAL A 136 -21.65 12.74 1.75
CA VAL A 136 -20.44 12.87 2.58
C VAL A 136 -19.69 14.11 2.10
N PRO A 137 -18.99 14.81 2.99
CA PRO A 137 -18.22 15.99 2.60
C PRO A 137 -17.24 15.70 1.43
N PRO A 138 -17.14 16.62 0.45
CA PRO A 138 -16.43 16.41 -0.81
C PRO A 138 -14.93 16.13 -0.64
N PHE A 139 -14.30 16.69 0.41
CA PHE A 139 -12.89 16.42 0.71
C PHE A 139 -12.67 14.92 1.03
N LEU A 140 -13.58 14.30 1.77
CA LEU A 140 -13.43 12.92 2.24
C LEU A 140 -13.66 11.94 1.09
N LEU A 141 -14.62 12.25 0.21
CA LEU A 141 -14.82 11.50 -1.03
C LEU A 141 -13.56 11.52 -1.89
N HIS A 142 -13.02 12.70 -2.18
CA HIS A 142 -11.82 12.85 -3.00
C HIS A 142 -10.59 12.14 -2.40
N LEU A 143 -10.37 12.28 -1.09
CA LEU A 143 -9.30 11.58 -0.36
C LEU A 143 -9.43 10.06 -0.53
N SER A 144 -10.64 9.54 -0.37
CA SER A 144 -10.94 8.11 -0.46
C SER A 144 -10.62 7.55 -1.85
N TYR A 145 -11.06 8.24 -2.92
CA TYR A 145 -10.78 7.82 -4.29
C TYR A 145 -9.28 7.76 -4.60
N ARG A 146 -8.51 8.76 -4.15
CA ARG A 146 -7.07 8.79 -4.39
C ARG A 146 -6.30 7.74 -3.60
N LEU A 147 -6.65 7.52 -2.33
CA LEU A 147 -6.05 6.47 -1.52
C LEU A 147 -6.35 5.08 -2.10
N TYR A 148 -7.58 4.85 -2.53
CA TYR A 148 -7.98 3.60 -3.17
C TYR A 148 -7.20 3.36 -4.46
N SER A 149 -7.12 4.37 -5.34
CA SER A 149 -6.33 4.35 -6.59
C SER A 149 -4.86 3.97 -6.34
N MET A 150 -4.22 4.59 -5.35
CA MET A 150 -2.81 4.36 -5.01
C MET A 150 -2.59 2.91 -4.52
N MET A 151 -3.46 2.43 -3.63
CA MET A 151 -3.37 1.06 -3.13
C MET A 151 -3.67 0.02 -4.19
N LEU A 152 -4.65 0.27 -5.05
CA LEU A 152 -5.05 -0.66 -6.11
C LEU A 152 -3.97 -0.77 -7.18
N SER A 153 -3.48 0.35 -7.70
CA SER A 153 -2.40 0.37 -8.70
C SER A 153 -1.13 -0.33 -8.21
N THR A 154 -0.70 -0.03 -6.99
CA THR A 154 0.48 -0.71 -6.44
C THR A 154 0.23 -2.20 -6.21
N THR A 155 -0.97 -2.61 -5.80
CA THR A 155 -1.31 -4.02 -5.57
C THR A 155 -1.36 -4.82 -6.86
N ILE A 156 -1.87 -4.24 -7.93
CA ILE A 156 -1.83 -4.85 -9.27
C ILE A 156 -0.38 -5.06 -9.69
N LEU A 157 0.47 -4.02 -9.60
CA LEU A 157 1.89 -4.14 -9.96
C LEU A 157 2.60 -5.21 -9.12
N ALA A 158 2.32 -5.23 -7.82
CA ALA A 158 2.91 -6.21 -6.92
C ALA A 158 2.43 -7.63 -7.21
N SER A 159 1.18 -7.81 -7.61
CA SER A 159 0.62 -9.12 -7.99
C SER A 159 1.28 -9.62 -9.28
N ILE A 160 1.44 -8.76 -10.29
CA ILE A 160 2.16 -9.10 -11.54
C ILE A 160 3.61 -9.50 -11.23
N LEU A 161 4.33 -8.70 -10.43
CA LEU A 161 5.70 -9.00 -10.03
C LEU A 161 5.82 -10.29 -9.20
N ALA A 162 4.84 -10.54 -8.32
CA ALA A 162 4.82 -11.74 -7.47
C ALA A 162 4.58 -13.02 -8.28
N LEU A 163 3.76 -12.96 -9.34
CA LEU A 163 3.50 -14.07 -10.26
C LEU A 163 4.71 -14.38 -11.14
N ILE A 164 5.43 -13.36 -11.61
CA ILE A 164 6.55 -13.55 -12.56
C ILE A 164 7.84 -13.99 -11.85
N TYR A 165 8.15 -13.43 -10.68
CA TYR A 165 9.45 -13.60 -10.04
C TYR A 165 9.37 -14.40 -8.73
N ARG A 166 9.08 -13.69 -7.63
CA ARG A 166 9.07 -14.23 -6.27
C ARG A 166 7.92 -13.58 -5.48
N PRO A 167 7.22 -14.34 -4.62
CA PRO A 167 6.09 -13.83 -3.84
C PRO A 167 6.43 -12.61 -2.96
N ARG A 168 7.70 -12.43 -2.57
CA ARG A 168 8.16 -11.31 -1.74
C ARG A 168 9.02 -10.29 -2.46
N ILE A 169 9.09 -10.31 -3.79
CA ILE A 169 9.93 -9.36 -4.54
C ILE A 169 9.50 -7.91 -4.29
N TRP A 170 8.19 -7.67 -4.19
CA TRP A 170 7.66 -6.35 -3.86
C TRP A 170 8.10 -5.84 -2.48
N CYS A 171 8.30 -6.75 -1.52
CA CYS A 171 8.78 -6.36 -0.18
C CYS A 171 10.20 -5.78 -0.24
N ALA A 172 11.00 -6.11 -1.26
CA ALA A 172 12.35 -5.59 -1.45
C ALA A 172 12.38 -4.14 -1.97
N ILE A 173 11.32 -3.68 -2.65
CA ILE A 173 11.18 -2.31 -3.17
C ILE A 173 10.15 -1.47 -2.39
N CYS A 174 9.48 -2.08 -1.41
CA CYS A 174 8.41 -1.43 -0.66
C CYS A 174 8.91 -0.16 0.06
N PRO A 175 8.23 0.99 -0.11
CA PRO A 175 8.63 2.25 0.52
C PRO A 175 8.59 2.14 2.06
N ILE A 176 7.55 1.48 2.60
CA ILE A 176 7.38 1.27 4.04
C ILE A 176 8.52 0.42 4.62
N GLY A 177 8.93 -0.64 3.91
CA GLY A 177 10.04 -1.49 4.34
C GLY A 177 11.39 -0.75 4.33
N THR A 178 11.58 0.15 3.36
CA THR A 178 12.77 1.00 3.24
C THR A 178 12.80 2.06 4.33
N LEU A 179 11.68 2.76 4.57
CA LEU A 179 11.52 3.74 5.65
C LEU A 179 11.72 3.10 7.02
N SER A 180 11.08 1.95 7.27
CA SER A 180 11.25 1.21 8.52
C SER A 180 12.69 0.71 8.72
N GLY A 181 13.43 0.49 7.62
CA GLY A 181 14.85 0.17 7.66
C GLY A 181 15.71 1.34 8.12
N LYS A 182 15.53 2.51 7.51
CA LYS A 182 16.26 3.73 7.89
C LYS A 182 15.88 4.21 9.29
N ALA A 183 14.60 4.19 9.64
CA ALA A 183 14.14 4.56 10.98
C ALA A 183 14.72 3.64 12.07
N LEU A 184 14.90 2.34 11.77
CA LEU A 184 15.54 1.44 12.71
C LEU A 184 17.04 1.70 12.89
N SER A 185 17.77 2.07 11.83
CA SER A 185 19.19 2.44 11.97
C SER A 185 19.34 3.71 12.81
N TRP A 186 18.46 4.71 12.63
CA TRP A 186 18.47 5.95 13.41
C TRP A 186 18.17 5.75 14.90
N MET A 187 17.42 4.70 15.28
CA MET A 187 17.11 4.40 16.69
C MET A 187 18.17 3.53 17.38
N LYS A 188 19.16 3.03 16.62
CA LYS A 188 20.21 2.13 17.13
C LYS A 188 21.54 2.87 17.33
N GLU A 189 21.73 3.99 16.64
CA GLU A 189 22.63 5.07 17.07
C GLU A 189 22.11 5.72 18.35
#